data_AF-A0A949XPA5-F1
#
_entry.id   AF-A0A949XPA5-F1
#
_cell.length_a   1.000
_cell.length_b   1.000
_cell.length_c   1.000
_cell.angle_alpha   90.00
_cell.angle_beta   90.00
_cell.angle_gamma   90.00
#
_symmetry.space_group_name_H-M   'P 1'
#
loop_
_entity.id
_entity.type
_entity.pdbx_description
1 polymer ?
#
loop_
_entity_poly.entity_id
_entity_poly.type
_entity_poly.pdbx_seq_one_letter_code
_entity_poly.pdbx_strand_id
1 'polypeptide(L)' 'MSAAGFQIAELTPFNRVTWPGWYLNSRLLRRRRLSRLQLRLFDLLVPFWRRIDDRLPWPATSLIAVGIAAH' A
#
# COMPACT_ATOMS: atom_id res chain seq x y z
N MET A 1 -6.82 11.23 -16.30
CA MET A 1 -7.29 11.88 -15.05
C MET A 1 -7.97 13.22 -15.29
N SER A 2 -7.76 13.88 -16.44
CA SER A 2 -8.55 15.05 -16.87
C SER A 2 -9.91 14.69 -17.50
N ALA A 3 -10.11 13.43 -17.92
CA ALA A 3 -11.34 12.98 -18.58
C ALA A 3 -12.58 12.91 -17.68
N ALA A 4 -12.41 13.04 -16.36
CA ALA A 4 -13.51 12.96 -15.39
C ALA A 4 -13.92 14.32 -14.80
N GLY A 5 -13.29 15.44 -15.19
CA GLY A 5 -13.63 16.78 -14.68
C GLY A 5 -13.17 17.09 -13.26
N PHE A 6 -12.24 16.30 -12.70
CA PHE A 6 -11.69 16.53 -11.36
C PHE A 6 -10.26 17.08 -11.44
N GLN A 7 -9.98 18.12 -10.64
CA GLN A 7 -8.63 18.57 -10.35
C GLN A 7 -8.09 17.81 -9.13
N ILE A 8 -6.91 17.22 -9.26
CA ILE A 8 -6.26 16.51 -8.15
C ILE A 8 -5.71 17.55 -7.19
N ALA A 9 -6.29 17.63 -5.99
CA ALA A 9 -5.83 18.52 -4.93
C ALA A 9 -4.71 17.87 -4.10
N GLU A 10 -4.82 16.56 -3.86
CA GLU A 10 -3.85 15.84 -3.04
C GLU A 10 -3.65 14.42 -3.57
N LEU A 11 -2.40 13.97 -3.52
CA LEU A 11 -1.98 12.63 -3.91
C LEU A 11 -1.14 12.05 -2.77
N THR A 12 -1.73 11.12 -2.05
CA THR A 12 -1.11 10.53 -0.86
C THR A 12 -0.78 9.07 -1.16
N PRO A 13 0.49 8.76 -1.46
CA PRO A 13 0.95 7.39 -1.61
C PRO A 13 1.02 6.71 -0.25
N PHE A 14 0.45 5.51 -0.12
CA PHE A 14 0.41 4.76 1.13
C PHE A 14 0.72 3.27 0.89
N ASN A 15 0.96 2.52 1.97
CA ASN A 15 1.08 1.07 1.91
C ASN A 15 2.41 0.57 1.30
N ARG A 16 3.50 1.34 1.40
CA ARG A 16 4.84 0.92 0.92
C ARG A 16 5.30 -0.37 1.59
N VAL A 17 4.89 -0.58 2.83
CA VAL A 17 5.09 -1.79 3.63
C VAL A 17 4.54 -3.06 2.98
N THR A 18 3.44 -3.00 2.23
CA THR A 18 2.85 -4.23 1.67
C THR A 18 3.70 -4.80 0.55
N TRP A 19 4.63 -4.01 -0.02
CA TRP A 19 5.51 -4.42 -1.10
C TRP A 19 6.37 -5.65 -0.75
N PRO A 20 7.16 -5.67 0.35
CA PRO A 20 7.89 -6.86 0.76
C PRO A 20 6.97 -8.04 1.13
N GLY A 21 5.81 -7.79 1.73
CA GLY A 21 4.82 -8.82 2.04
C GLY A 21 4.27 -9.51 0.79
N TRP A 22 3.97 -8.74 -0.25
CA TRP A 22 3.58 -9.24 -1.58
C TRP A 22 4.74 -9.94 -2.28
N TYR A 23 5.94 -9.39 -2.21
CA TYR A 23 7.12 -9.99 -2.82
C TYR A 23 7.45 -11.35 -2.21
N LEU A 24 7.46 -11.47 -0.88
CA LEU A 24 7.64 -12.75 -0.18
C LEU A 24 6.50 -13.73 -0.49
N ASN A 25 5.23 -13.31 -0.45
CA ASN A 25 4.13 -14.22 -0.76
C ASN A 25 4.13 -14.71 -2.21
N SER A 26 4.43 -13.81 -3.16
CA SER A 26 4.39 -14.10 -4.58
C SER A 26 5.60 -14.92 -5.03
N ARG A 27 6.80 -14.53 -4.58
CA ARG A 27 8.06 -15.11 -5.04
C ARG A 27 8.47 -16.34 -4.24
N LEU A 28 8.22 -16.37 -2.93
CA LEU A 28 8.69 -17.45 -2.06
C LEU A 28 7.62 -18.54 -1.87
N LEU A 29 6.35 -18.16 -1.74
CA LEU A 29 5.29 -19.11 -1.35
C LEU A 29 4.37 -19.54 -2.49
N ARG A 30 4.32 -18.82 -3.63
CA ARG A 30 3.38 -19.08 -4.76
C ARG A 30 1.91 -19.27 -4.32
N ARG A 31 1.52 -18.74 -3.16
CA ARG A 31 0.17 -18.92 -2.59
C ARG A 31 -0.66 -17.65 -2.74
N ARG A 32 -1.86 -17.78 -3.32
CA ARG A 32 -2.87 -16.71 -3.41
C ARG A 32 -3.62 -16.45 -2.09
N ARG A 33 -3.43 -17.29 -1.06
CA ARG A 33 -4.12 -17.17 0.23
C ARG A 33 -3.11 -17.05 1.35
N LEU A 34 -3.16 -15.94 2.10
CA LEU A 34 -2.39 -15.72 3.32
C LEU A 34 -2.76 -16.77 4.36
N SER A 35 -1.77 -17.40 4.98
CA SER A 35 -2.04 -18.33 6.09
C SER A 35 -2.46 -17.55 7.35
N ARG A 36 -3.21 -18.17 8.26
CA ARG A 36 -3.62 -17.52 9.52
C ARG A 36 -2.41 -17.07 10.36
N LEU A 37 -1.28 -17.78 10.26
CA LEU A 37 -0.02 -17.40 10.92
C LEU A 37 0.63 -16.17 10.29
N GLN A 38 0.63 -16.07 8.96
CA GLN A 38 1.09 -14.87 8.27
C GLN A 38 0.24 -13.65 8.60
N LEU A 39 -1.09 -13.80 8.66
CA LEU A 39 -2.00 -12.74 9.09
C LEU A 39 -1.66 -12.27 10.51
N ARG A 40 -1.47 -13.19 11.45
CA ARG A 40 -1.07 -12.84 12.82
C ARG A 40 0.28 -12.13 12.89
N LEU A 41 1.28 -12.61 12.16
CA LEU A 41 2.60 -11.95 12.08
C LEU A 41 2.48 -10.56 11.46
N PHE A 42 1.65 -10.43 10.42
CA PHE A 42 1.40 -9.16 9.76
C PHE A 42 0.74 -8.17 10.73
N ASP A 43 -0.33 -8.58 11.41
CA ASP A 43 -1.05 -7.78 12.42
C ASP A 43 -0.12 -7.34 13.56
N LEU A 44 0.78 -8.22 14.01
CA LEU A 44 1.78 -7.91 15.03
C LEU A 44 2.80 -6.87 14.57
N LEU A 45 3.14 -6.87 13.28
CA LEU A 45 4.14 -5.97 12.70
C LEU A 45 3.54 -4.63 12.23
N VAL A 46 2.20 -4.47 12.22
CA VAL A 46 1.50 -3.21 11.87
C VAL A 46 2.11 -1.95 12.52
N PRO A 47 2.39 -1.88 13.83
CA PRO A 47 2.96 -0.67 14.44
C PRO A 47 4.39 -0.39 13.96
N PHE A 48 5.18 -1.43 13.68
CA PHE A 48 6.53 -1.30 13.13
C PHE A 48 6.49 -0.76 11.70
N TRP A 49 5.57 -1.30 10.90
CA TRP A 49 5.31 -0.87 9.55
C TRP A 49 4.90 0.60 9.45
N ARG A 50 3.97 1.08 10.29
CA ARG A 50 3.56 2.49 10.30
C ARG A 50 4.72 3.46 10.57
N ARG A 51 5.74 3.01 11.31
CA ARG A 51 6.91 3.83 11.64
C ARG A 51 7.96 3.87 10.51
N ILE A 52 7.92 2.89 9.63
CA ILE A 52 8.91 2.68 8.58
C ILE A 52 8.36 3.05 7.21
N ASP A 53 7.03 3.04 7.01
CA ASP A 53 6.36 3.33 5.72
C ASP A 53 6.94 4.58 5.04
N ASP A 54 7.10 5.68 5.80
CA ASP A 54 7.66 6.95 5.28
C ASP A 54 9.14 6.89 4.89
N ARG A 55 9.90 5.94 5.45
CA ARG A 55 11.35 5.76 5.21
C ARG A 55 11.65 4.67 4.18
N LEU A 56 10.65 4.00 3.64
CA LEU A 56 10.88 2.91 2.70
C LEU A 56 11.26 3.44 1.30
N PRO A 57 12.36 2.93 0.69
CA PRO A 57 12.87 3.40 -0.60
C PRO A 57 12.08 2.87 -1.81
N TRP A 58 11.14 1.96 -1.60
CA TRP A 58 10.34 1.34 -2.67
C TRP A 58 9.01 2.05 -2.89
N PRO A 59 8.43 1.93 -4.11
CA PRO A 59 7.20 2.61 -4.47
C PRO A 59 6.01 2.14 -3.63
N ALA A 60 5.11 3.08 -3.33
CA ALA A 60 3.83 2.76 -2.71
C ALA A 60 3.01 1.84 -3.62
N THR A 61 2.43 0.79 -3.05
CA THR A 61 1.56 -0.15 -3.77
C THR A 61 0.15 0.42 -3.95
N SER A 62 -0.20 1.48 -3.24
CA SER A 62 -1.51 2.11 -3.33
C SER A 62 -1.38 3.63 -3.27
N LEU A 63 -2.30 4.30 -3.96
CA LEU A 63 -2.32 5.75 -4.12
C LEU A 63 -3.74 6.23 -3.82
N ILE A 64 -3.89 7.12 -2.86
CA ILE A 64 -5.14 7.86 -2.66
C ILE A 64 -5.00 9.18 -3.40
N ALA A 65 -5.94 9.47 -4.29
CA ALA A 65 -6.04 10.75 -4.99
C ALA A 65 -7.34 11.44 -4.54
N VAL A 66 -7.21 12.65 -4.01
CA VAL A 66 -8.34 13.52 -3.67
C VAL A 66 -8.58 14.46 -4.84
N GLY A 67 -9.73 14.32 -5.49
CA GLY A 67 -10.15 15.18 -6.59
C GLY A 67 -11.21 16.18 -6.14
N ILE A 68 -11.05 17.44 -6.52
CA ILE A 68 -12.08 18.48 -6.38
C ILE A 68 -12.79 18.59 -7.74
N ALA A 69 -14.12 18.57 -7.73
CA ALA A 69 -14.91 18.78 -8.94
C ALA A 69 -14.65 20.20 -9.44
N ALA A 70 -14.07 20.33 -10.63
CA ALA A 70 -13.95 21.63 -11.28
C ALA A 70 -15.33 21.97 -11.84
N HIS A 71 -16.06 22.82 -11.12
CA HIS A 71 -17.35 23.35 -11.54
C HIS A 71 -17.19 24.46 -12.58
#